data_AF-A0A3S0CL37-F1
#
_entry.id   AF-A0A3S0CL37-F1
#
_cell.length_a   1.000
_cell.length_b   1.000
_cell.length_c   1.000
_cell.angle_alpha   90.00
_cell.angle_beta   90.00
_cell.angle_gamma   90.00
#
_symmetry.space_group_name_H-M   'P 1'
#
loop_
_entity.id
_entity.type
_entity.pdbx_description
1 polymer ?
#
loop_
_entity_poly.entity_id
_entity_poly.type
_entity_poly.pdbx_seq_one_letter_code
_entity_poly.pdbx_strand_id
1 'polypeptide(L)'
;MTSFASRLRGFTRRALPVVLAAQLALVLPGAAAHALQPGAACAVAVADTCGGSVVVAPLSEDPPSEGPCTSPEAVVCAIRAETPEQREESRRIRMQYHALLGEMDRTACRMRQDGRSEEEIARTLVQMRNDAKDVTRAGMSPEEVRRLEERNMKKYGNPLGPTADQLHAKYGSWQEVSAAATRSNQLVDRELGLEYRACPCSLDWEEEPALTTAA
;
A
#
# COMPACT_ATOMS: atom_id res chain seq x y z
N MET A 1 -24.22 49.38 -29.55
CA MET A 1 -24.47 49.57 -31.00
C MET A 1 -23.28 48.96 -31.68
N THR A 2 -23.26 47.84 -32.40
CA THR A 2 -24.17 47.09 -33.30
C THR A 2 -23.53 45.69 -33.43
N SER A 3 -24.22 44.59 -33.12
CA SER A 3 -25.07 43.75 -33.99
C SER A 3 -24.33 42.70 -34.86
N PHE A 4 -24.63 41.43 -34.54
CA PHE A 4 -24.84 40.24 -35.41
C PHE A 4 -23.76 39.75 -36.39
N ALA A 5 -23.38 38.47 -36.28
CA ALA A 5 -24.03 37.40 -37.07
C ALA A 5 -23.48 35.99 -36.74
N SER A 6 -24.41 35.09 -36.49
CA SER A 6 -24.26 33.63 -36.37
C SER A 6 -24.17 32.96 -37.74
N ARG A 7 -23.47 31.81 -37.86
CA ARG A 7 -23.75 30.79 -38.89
C ARG A 7 -23.26 29.40 -38.45
N LEU A 8 -24.22 28.56 -38.08
CA LEU A 8 -24.17 27.10 -38.04
C LEU A 8 -24.19 26.52 -39.47
N ARG A 9 -23.60 25.34 -39.66
CA ARG A 9 -23.87 24.25 -40.64
C ARG A 9 -22.59 23.39 -40.73
N GLY A 10 -22.57 22.07 -40.67
CA GLY A 10 -23.57 21.02 -40.69
C GLY A 10 -22.81 19.75 -41.08
N PHE A 11 -22.73 18.75 -40.21
CA PHE A 11 -22.05 17.48 -40.51
C PHE A 11 -22.98 16.58 -41.32
N THR A 12 -22.55 16.22 -42.52
CA THR A 12 -23.27 15.38 -43.47
C THR A 12 -23.14 13.90 -43.11
N ARG A 13 -24.30 13.24 -42.99
CA ARG A 13 -24.45 11.78 -42.96
C ARG A 13 -24.23 11.20 -44.35
N ARG A 14 -23.44 10.12 -44.47
CA ARG A 14 -23.49 9.12 -45.56
C ARG A 14 -23.14 7.75 -44.93
N ALA A 15 -24.13 6.91 -44.66
CA ALA A 15 -24.72 5.90 -45.54
C ALA A 15 -23.82 4.65 -45.73
N LEU A 16 -24.21 3.57 -45.04
CA LEU A 16 -23.77 2.18 -45.20
C LEU A 16 -24.26 1.59 -46.54
N PRO A 17 -23.58 0.56 -47.06
CA PRO A 17 -24.26 -0.53 -47.73
C PRO A 17 -24.15 -1.83 -46.92
N VAL A 18 -25.33 -2.41 -46.74
CA VAL A 18 -25.64 -3.74 -46.24
C VAL A 18 -25.11 -4.79 -47.23
N VAL A 19 -24.40 -5.81 -46.74
CA VAL A 19 -24.25 -7.09 -47.44
C VAL A 19 -24.87 -8.17 -46.58
N LEU A 20 -25.88 -8.79 -47.17
CA LEU A 20 -26.72 -9.87 -46.67
C LEU A 20 -25.97 -11.20 -46.83
N ALA A 21 -25.81 -11.97 -45.75
CA ALA A 21 -25.48 -13.38 -45.84
C ALA A 21 -26.39 -14.14 -44.86
N ALA A 22 -27.42 -14.75 -45.42
CA ALA A 22 -28.29 -15.69 -44.73
C ALA A 22 -27.62 -17.05 -44.65
N GLN A 23 -27.50 -17.63 -43.46
CA GLN A 23 -27.42 -19.09 -43.30
C GLN A 23 -28.27 -19.52 -42.10
N LEU A 24 -29.18 -20.45 -42.38
CA LEU A 24 -30.03 -21.16 -41.44
C LEU A 24 -29.19 -22.05 -40.52
N ALA A 25 -29.48 -22.03 -39.23
CA ALA A 25 -29.14 -23.13 -38.32
C ALA A 25 -30.28 -23.40 -37.34
N LEU A 26 -30.61 -24.69 -37.26
CA LEU A 26 -31.69 -25.34 -36.55
C LEU A 26 -31.92 -24.90 -35.09
N VAL A 27 -33.20 -24.83 -34.72
CA VAL A 27 -33.68 -24.79 -33.33
C VAL A 27 -33.73 -26.21 -32.76
N LEU A 28 -33.05 -26.45 -31.65
CA LEU A 28 -33.28 -27.56 -30.73
C LEU A 28 -33.45 -26.98 -29.31
N PRO A 29 -34.53 -27.26 -28.57
CA PRO A 29 -34.65 -26.89 -27.16
C PRO A 29 -34.07 -28.02 -26.30
N GLY A 30 -32.91 -27.79 -25.71
CA GLY A 30 -32.28 -28.69 -24.74
C GLY A 30 -31.86 -27.92 -23.50
N ALA A 31 -32.74 -27.85 -22.50
CA ALA A 31 -32.37 -27.44 -21.16
C ALA A 31 -31.50 -28.53 -20.52
N ALA A 32 -30.27 -28.19 -20.16
CA ALA A 32 -29.46 -28.98 -19.23
C ALA A 32 -28.62 -28.02 -18.38
N ALA A 33 -28.71 -28.21 -17.07
CA ALA A 33 -28.21 -27.37 -16.01
C ALA A 33 -26.72 -27.07 -16.14
N HIS A 34 -26.35 -25.78 -16.05
CA HIS A 34 -25.01 -25.41 -15.61
C HIS A 34 -24.94 -25.74 -14.12
N ALA A 35 -24.29 -26.86 -13.80
CA ALA A 35 -23.87 -27.15 -12.45
C ALA A 35 -22.97 -26.01 -11.98
N LEU A 36 -23.46 -25.25 -10.99
CA LEU A 36 -22.62 -24.40 -10.15
C LEU A 36 -21.50 -25.28 -9.60
N GLN A 37 -20.27 -25.03 -10.04
CA GLN A 37 -19.10 -25.49 -9.29
C GLN A 37 -19.05 -24.69 -7.99
N PRO A 38 -19.14 -25.34 -6.82
CA PRO A 38 -18.91 -24.67 -5.56
C PRO A 38 -17.41 -24.37 -5.46
N GLY A 39 -17.10 -23.10 -5.21
CA GLY A 39 -15.84 -22.59 -4.68
C GLY A 39 -14.60 -23.40 -5.02
N ALA A 40 -13.91 -23.00 -6.09
CA ALA A 40 -12.45 -22.92 -6.00
C ALA A 40 -12.16 -21.94 -4.86
N ALA A 41 -12.11 -22.46 -3.63
CA ALA A 41 -11.50 -21.77 -2.52
C ALA A 41 -10.13 -21.34 -3.01
N CYS A 42 -9.87 -20.03 -2.98
CA CYS A 42 -8.57 -19.48 -3.28
C CYS A 42 -7.54 -20.31 -2.50
N ALA A 43 -6.71 -21.07 -3.22
CA ALA A 43 -5.52 -21.64 -2.64
C ALA A 43 -4.67 -20.43 -2.22
N VAL A 44 -4.68 -20.12 -0.92
CA VAL A 44 -3.72 -19.20 -0.33
C VAL A 44 -2.39 -19.94 -0.44
N ALA A 45 -1.65 -19.65 -1.50
CA ALA A 45 -0.30 -20.16 -1.67
C ALA A 45 0.50 -19.78 -0.42
N VAL A 46 1.14 -20.78 0.19
CA VAL A 46 1.86 -20.67 1.47
C VAL A 46 3.21 -19.94 1.31
N ALA A 47 3.36 -19.12 0.26
CA ALA A 47 4.54 -18.32 -0.03
C ALA A 47 4.48 -16.90 0.57
N ASP A 48 3.34 -16.48 1.13
CA ASP A 48 3.08 -15.10 1.60
C ASP A 48 3.16 -14.90 3.14
N THR A 49 4.00 -15.66 3.86
CA THR A 49 3.96 -15.63 5.35
C THR A 49 4.73 -14.46 6.01
N CYS A 50 5.31 -13.55 5.24
CA CYS A 50 6.10 -12.43 5.77
C CYS A 50 5.73 -11.09 5.11
N GLY A 51 6.12 -9.99 5.75
CA GLY A 51 5.98 -8.65 5.20
C GLY A 51 4.56 -8.11 5.35
N GLY A 52 4.06 -8.07 6.58
CA GLY A 52 2.71 -7.58 6.85
C GLY A 52 2.33 -7.56 8.32
N SER A 53 1.09 -7.15 8.57
CA SER A 53 0.48 -7.17 9.90
C SER A 53 -0.03 -8.54 10.27
N VAL A 54 0.16 -8.91 11.54
CA VAL A 54 -0.54 -10.00 12.20
C VAL A 54 -1.42 -9.42 13.28
N VAL A 55 -2.69 -9.81 13.27
CA VAL A 55 -3.64 -9.48 14.34
C VAL A 55 -3.32 -10.34 15.55
N VAL A 56 -2.89 -9.72 16.65
CA VAL A 56 -2.47 -10.41 17.89
C VAL A 56 -3.37 -10.11 19.08
N ALA A 57 -4.24 -9.11 18.96
CA ALA A 57 -5.22 -8.74 19.98
C ALA A 57 -6.46 -8.07 19.34
N PRO A 58 -7.62 -8.10 20.03
CA PRO A 58 -8.74 -7.22 19.68
C PRO A 58 -8.37 -5.74 19.88
N LEU A 59 -9.08 -4.85 19.20
CA LEU A 59 -8.98 -3.40 19.48
C LEU A 59 -9.68 -3.06 20.80
N SER A 60 -9.27 -1.94 21.42
CA SER A 60 -9.97 -1.43 22.60
C SER A 60 -11.30 -0.79 22.20
N GLU A 61 -12.35 -1.20 22.88
CA GLU A 61 -13.71 -0.64 22.81
C GLU A 61 -13.96 0.45 23.87
N ASP A 62 -12.93 0.84 24.62
CA ASP A 62 -13.06 1.85 25.67
C ASP A 62 -13.39 3.23 25.06
N PRO A 63 -14.13 4.10 25.76
CA PRO A 63 -14.33 5.47 25.30
C PRO A 63 -12.99 6.23 25.16
N PRO A 64 -12.96 7.34 24.41
CA PRO A 64 -11.80 8.23 24.35
C PRO A 64 -11.22 8.56 25.72
N SER A 65 -9.90 8.42 25.88
CA SER A 65 -9.21 8.79 27.11
C SER A 65 -9.22 10.30 27.32
N GLU A 66 -9.74 10.77 28.46
CA GLU A 66 -9.82 12.20 28.83
C GLU A 66 -8.68 12.68 29.75
N GLY A 67 -7.77 11.78 30.14
CA GLY A 67 -6.67 12.06 31.07
C GLY A 67 -5.30 12.26 30.43
N PRO A 68 -4.29 12.71 31.20
CA PRO A 68 -2.92 12.80 30.72
C PRO A 68 -2.41 11.41 30.33
N CYS A 69 -1.93 11.30 29.10
CA CYS A 69 -1.38 10.06 28.58
C CYS A 69 0.03 9.79 29.14
N THR A 70 0.30 8.54 29.50
CA THR A 70 1.58 8.07 30.05
C THR A 70 2.51 7.44 29.01
N SER A 71 2.08 7.32 27.75
CA SER A 71 2.93 6.75 26.70
C SER A 71 4.06 7.72 26.32
N PRO A 72 5.29 7.22 26.10
CA PRO A 72 6.37 8.03 25.55
C PRO A 72 6.13 8.42 24.08
N GLU A 73 5.22 7.72 23.40
CA GLU A 73 4.87 7.95 22.00
C GLU A 73 3.58 8.79 21.90
N ALA A 74 3.70 10.04 21.44
CA ALA A 74 2.56 10.94 21.30
C ALA A 74 1.44 10.38 20.42
N VAL A 75 1.77 9.57 19.41
CA VAL A 75 0.78 8.90 18.54
C VAL A 75 -0.03 7.85 19.28
N VAL A 76 0.55 7.14 20.24
CA VAL A 76 -0.21 6.19 21.09
C VAL A 76 -1.22 6.95 21.93
N CYS A 77 -0.85 8.13 22.43
CA CYS A 77 -1.78 9.01 23.15
C CYS A 77 -2.94 9.49 22.27
N ALA A 78 -2.65 9.83 21.01
CA ALA A 78 -3.68 10.20 20.05
C ALA A 78 -4.66 9.04 19.81
N ILE A 79 -4.15 7.82 19.58
CA ILE A 79 -4.98 6.60 19.38
C ILE A 79 -5.87 6.32 20.61
N ARG A 80 -5.39 6.58 21.83
CA ARG A 80 -6.22 6.41 23.04
C ARG A 80 -7.33 7.44 23.16
N ALA A 81 -7.17 8.62 22.56
CA ALA A 81 -8.19 9.66 22.52
C ALA A 81 -9.17 9.51 21.32
N GLU A 82 -8.98 8.49 20.48
CA GLU A 82 -9.91 8.14 19.39
C GLU A 82 -11.13 7.38 19.92
N THR A 83 -12.24 7.44 19.18
CA THR A 83 -13.39 6.53 19.38
C THR A 83 -13.05 5.11 18.88
N PRO A 84 -13.82 4.07 19.28
CA PRO A 84 -13.62 2.72 18.75
C PRO A 84 -13.58 2.65 17.21
N GLU A 85 -14.48 3.37 16.52
CA GLU A 85 -14.53 3.39 15.06
C GLU A 85 -13.29 4.05 14.44
N GLN A 86 -12.78 5.11 15.08
CA GLN A 86 -11.55 5.77 14.66
C GLN A 86 -10.33 4.84 14.86
N ARG A 87 -10.29 4.04 15.93
CA ARG A 87 -9.21 3.06 16.15
C ARG A 87 -9.24 1.94 15.12
N GLU A 88 -10.43 1.52 14.67
CA GLU A 88 -10.56 0.55 13.57
C GLU A 88 -9.97 1.10 12.27
N GLU A 89 -10.27 2.36 11.96
CA GLU A 89 -9.69 3.05 10.80
C GLU A 89 -8.17 3.20 10.94
N SER A 90 -7.68 3.63 12.10
CA SER A 90 -6.24 3.71 12.41
C SER A 90 -5.54 2.37 12.24
N ARG A 91 -6.18 1.27 12.67
CA ARG A 91 -5.67 -0.09 12.45
C ARG A 91 -5.61 -0.44 10.97
N ARG A 92 -6.66 -0.15 10.21
CA ARG A 92 -6.70 -0.40 8.76
C ARG A 92 -5.58 0.34 8.04
N ILE A 93 -5.37 1.61 8.34
CA ILE A 93 -4.26 2.41 7.80
C ILE A 93 -2.92 1.80 8.21
N ARG A 94 -2.78 1.34 9.46
CA ARG A 94 -1.56 0.70 9.93
C ARG A 94 -1.25 -0.61 9.20
N MET A 95 -2.27 -1.39 8.84
CA MET A 95 -2.10 -2.59 8.03
C MET A 95 -1.62 -2.28 6.62
N GLN A 96 -2.12 -1.21 6.01
CA GLN A 96 -1.61 -0.73 4.71
C GLN A 96 -0.14 -0.30 4.82
N TYR A 97 0.23 0.39 5.90
CA TYR A 97 1.62 0.76 6.16
C TYR A 97 2.53 -0.47 6.32
N HIS A 98 2.10 -1.51 7.03
CA HIS A 98 2.88 -2.76 7.14
C HIS A 98 3.04 -3.48 5.80
N ALA A 99 2.04 -3.45 4.92
CA ALA A 99 2.18 -4.02 3.57
C ALA A 99 3.27 -3.30 2.76
N LEU A 100 3.37 -1.97 2.89
CA LEU A 100 4.44 -1.19 2.26
C LEU A 100 5.82 -1.55 2.83
N LEU A 101 5.93 -1.75 4.15
CA LEU A 101 7.17 -2.24 4.76
C LEU A 101 7.54 -3.65 4.26
N GLY A 102 6.55 -4.52 4.07
CA GLY A 102 6.77 -5.84 3.49
C GLY A 102 7.37 -5.76 2.10
N GLU A 103 6.85 -4.88 1.24
CA GLU A 103 7.41 -4.68 -0.10
C GLU A 103 8.82 -4.07 -0.07
N MET A 104 9.10 -3.21 0.91
CA MET A 104 10.46 -2.72 1.13
C MET A 104 11.42 -3.86 1.52
N ASP A 105 11.02 -4.75 2.43
CA ASP A 105 11.85 -5.91 2.80
C ASP A 105 12.11 -6.80 1.57
N ARG A 106 11.08 -7.14 0.78
CA ARG A 106 11.24 -7.93 -0.46
C ARG A 106 12.15 -7.24 -1.47
N THR A 107 12.02 -5.93 -1.64
CA THR A 107 12.88 -5.13 -2.52
C THR A 107 14.34 -5.19 -2.07
N ALA A 108 14.60 -5.06 -0.76
CA ALA A 108 15.94 -5.20 -0.23
C ALA A 108 16.54 -6.57 -0.55
N CYS A 109 15.74 -7.64 -0.43
CA CYS A 109 16.20 -8.99 -0.72
C CYS A 109 16.51 -9.21 -2.21
N ARG A 110 15.65 -8.75 -3.13
CA ARG A 110 15.93 -8.79 -4.58
C ARG A 110 17.22 -8.05 -4.91
N MET A 111 17.38 -6.82 -4.41
CA MET A 111 18.58 -6.02 -4.65
C MET A 111 19.86 -6.69 -4.13
N ARG A 112 19.80 -7.42 -2.99
CA ARG A 112 20.95 -8.19 -2.50
C ARG A 112 21.27 -9.38 -3.39
N GLN A 113 20.26 -10.10 -3.86
CA GLN A 113 20.43 -11.21 -4.81
C GLN A 113 21.04 -10.74 -6.13
N ASP A 114 20.65 -9.54 -6.58
CA ASP A 114 21.22 -8.86 -7.75
C ASP A 114 22.65 -8.32 -7.52
N GLY A 115 23.23 -8.50 -6.32
CA GLY A 115 24.57 -8.05 -5.98
C GLY A 115 24.71 -6.52 -5.82
N ARG A 116 23.61 -5.80 -5.59
CA ARG A 116 23.65 -4.35 -5.32
C ARG A 116 24.36 -4.06 -4.01
N SER A 117 24.99 -2.89 -3.93
CA SER A 117 25.65 -2.44 -2.71
C SER A 117 24.63 -2.10 -1.61
N GLU A 118 25.02 -2.24 -0.34
CA GLU A 118 24.15 -1.85 0.78
C GLU A 118 23.83 -0.35 0.79
N GLU A 119 24.69 0.49 0.21
CA GLU A 119 24.38 1.91 0.00
C GLU A 119 23.21 2.09 -0.96
N GLU A 120 23.25 1.45 -2.12
CA GLU A 120 22.16 1.54 -3.10
C GLU A 120 20.85 1.00 -2.52
N ILE A 121 20.93 -0.11 -1.78
CA ILE A 121 19.77 -0.67 -1.07
C ILE A 121 19.22 0.36 -0.06
N ALA A 122 20.06 0.89 0.81
CA ALA A 122 19.67 1.86 1.82
C ALA A 122 19.01 3.11 1.22
N ARG A 123 19.59 3.66 0.14
CA ARG A 123 19.04 4.83 -0.56
C ARG A 123 17.66 4.53 -1.14
N THR A 124 17.49 3.38 -1.79
CA THR A 124 16.20 2.92 -2.31
C THR A 124 15.16 2.78 -1.20
N LEU A 125 15.51 2.10 -0.11
CA LEU A 125 14.57 1.87 1.00
C LEU A 125 14.16 3.17 1.71
N VAL A 126 15.09 4.11 1.89
CA VAL A 126 14.77 5.42 2.48
C VAL A 126 13.80 6.20 1.58
N GLN A 127 13.99 6.14 0.25
CA GLN A 127 13.06 6.75 -0.69
C GLN A 127 11.68 6.09 -0.61
N MET A 128 11.61 4.77 -0.73
CA MET A 128 10.36 4.00 -0.63
C MET A 128 9.61 4.31 0.67
N ARG A 129 10.33 4.43 1.79
CA ARG A 129 9.72 4.78 3.08
C ARG A 129 9.16 6.20 3.10
N ASN A 130 9.85 7.14 2.49
CA ASN A 130 9.39 8.52 2.41
C ASN A 130 8.14 8.62 1.53
N ASP A 131 8.09 7.89 0.42
CA ASP A 131 6.91 7.80 -0.46
C ASP A 131 5.73 7.10 0.24
N ALA A 132 6.00 6.05 1.02
CA ALA A 132 4.98 5.36 1.82
C ALA A 132 4.28 6.30 2.82
N LYS A 133 4.99 7.32 3.34
CA LYS A 133 4.38 8.31 4.23
C LYS A 133 3.34 9.15 3.48
N ASP A 134 3.57 9.47 2.20
CA ASP A 134 2.60 10.20 1.39
C ASP A 134 1.31 9.41 1.18
N VAL A 135 1.42 8.10 0.99
CA VAL A 135 0.25 7.21 0.92
C VAL A 135 -0.53 7.23 2.24
N THR A 136 0.15 7.09 3.38
CA THR A 136 -0.52 7.12 4.70
C THR A 136 -1.07 8.50 5.07
N ARG A 137 -0.61 9.58 4.42
CA ARG A 137 -1.12 10.95 4.60
C ARG A 137 -2.40 11.22 3.81
N ALA A 138 -2.79 10.36 2.87
CA ALA A 138 -4.02 10.53 2.10
C ALA A 138 -5.30 10.55 2.98
N GLY A 139 -5.23 10.01 4.20
CA GLY A 139 -6.30 10.09 5.20
C GLY A 139 -6.22 11.29 6.15
N MET A 140 -5.19 12.14 6.06
CA MET A 140 -5.02 13.32 6.92
C MET A 140 -5.66 14.56 6.29
N SER A 141 -6.09 15.51 7.13
CA SER A 141 -6.49 16.83 6.65
C SER A 141 -5.27 17.60 6.09
N PRO A 142 -5.48 18.52 5.13
CA PRO A 142 -4.38 19.33 4.60
C PRO A 142 -3.61 20.11 5.67
N GLU A 143 -4.28 20.50 6.75
CA GLU A 143 -3.65 21.23 7.85
C GLU A 143 -2.71 20.34 8.68
N GLU A 144 -3.11 19.09 8.92
CA GLU A 144 -2.27 18.10 9.61
C GLU A 144 -1.03 17.75 8.79
N VAL A 145 -1.20 17.56 7.48
CA VAL A 145 -0.07 17.35 6.56
C VAL A 145 0.89 18.53 6.61
N ARG A 146 0.38 19.77 6.50
CA ARG A 146 1.22 20.99 6.55
C ARG A 146 2.01 21.09 7.86
N ARG A 147 1.37 20.89 9.02
CA ARG A 147 2.07 20.92 10.32
C ARG A 147 3.16 19.85 10.40
N LEU A 148 2.92 18.68 9.84
CA LEU A 148 3.88 17.58 9.82
C LEU A 148 5.08 17.88 8.93
N GLU A 149 4.85 18.45 7.75
CA GLU A 149 5.89 18.90 6.82
C GLU A 149 6.71 20.06 7.37
N GLU A 150 6.09 21.05 8.01
CA GLU A 150 6.80 22.17 8.67
C GLU A 150 7.75 21.65 9.77
N ARG A 151 7.28 20.70 10.58
CA ARG A 151 8.11 20.05 11.60
C ARG A 151 9.26 19.27 10.97
N ASN A 152 9.00 18.52 9.89
CA ASN A 152 10.03 17.76 9.18
C ASN A 152 11.05 18.68 8.54
N MET A 153 10.61 19.78 7.94
CA MET A 153 11.48 20.80 7.36
C MET A 153 12.39 21.41 8.44
N LYS A 154 11.85 21.79 9.60
CA LYS A 154 12.64 22.32 10.72
C LYS A 154 13.68 21.32 11.24
N LYS A 155 13.37 20.02 11.25
CA LYS A 155 14.22 18.98 11.82
C LYS A 155 15.24 18.40 10.84
N TYR A 156 14.86 18.27 9.57
CA TYR A 156 15.60 17.51 8.55
C TYR A 156 15.92 18.32 7.29
N GLY A 157 15.32 19.51 7.11
CA GLY A 157 15.43 20.25 5.84
C GLY A 157 14.70 19.59 4.68
N ASN A 158 13.78 18.66 4.94
CA ASN A 158 13.04 17.90 3.94
C ASN A 158 11.62 17.61 4.47
N PRO A 159 10.56 17.81 3.67
CA PRO A 159 9.16 17.67 4.13
C PRO A 159 8.74 16.21 4.39
N LEU A 160 9.38 15.24 3.76
CA LEU A 160 9.07 13.81 3.89
C LEU A 160 9.81 13.16 5.07
N GLY A 161 10.98 13.69 5.43
CA GLY A 161 11.79 13.20 6.54
C GLY A 161 13.29 13.22 6.22
N PRO A 162 14.12 12.48 6.97
CA PRO A 162 15.56 12.50 6.76
C PRO A 162 15.95 11.87 5.42
N THR A 163 17.06 12.34 4.85
CA THR A 163 17.71 11.72 3.69
C THR A 163 18.51 10.48 4.10
N ALA A 164 18.88 9.64 3.12
CA ALA A 164 19.74 8.48 3.36
C ALA A 164 21.09 8.91 3.97
N ASP A 165 21.68 10.01 3.49
CA ASP A 165 22.95 10.52 4.03
C ASP A 165 22.83 11.00 5.48
N GLN A 166 21.72 11.65 5.84
CA GLN A 166 21.45 12.04 7.22
C GLN A 166 21.28 10.83 8.14
N LEU A 167 20.63 9.76 7.64
CA LEU A 167 20.50 8.51 8.37
C LEU A 167 21.84 7.78 8.48
N HIS A 168 22.66 7.80 7.43
CA HIS A 168 24.00 7.21 7.45
C HIS A 168 24.90 7.95 8.43
N ALA A 169 24.89 9.28 8.45
CA ALA A 169 25.61 10.08 9.44
C ALA A 169 25.17 9.79 10.89
N LYS A 170 23.89 9.43 11.09
CA LYS A 170 23.33 9.07 12.40
C LYS A 170 23.72 7.66 12.85
N TYR A 171 23.65 6.67 11.95
CA TYR A 171 23.82 5.26 12.30
C TYR A 171 25.25 4.76 12.10
N GLY A 172 25.95 5.25 11.07
CA GLY A 172 27.35 4.91 10.79
C GLY A 172 27.54 3.76 9.81
N SER A 173 26.47 3.09 9.37
CA SER A 173 26.51 2.05 8.35
C SER A 173 25.27 2.01 7.47
N TRP A 174 25.42 1.61 6.21
CA TRP A 174 24.31 1.48 5.26
C TRP A 174 23.35 0.34 5.65
N GLN A 175 23.85 -0.73 6.27
CA GLN A 175 23.05 -1.83 6.78
C GLN A 175 22.10 -1.36 7.88
N GLU A 176 22.56 -0.52 8.80
CA GLU A 176 21.70 0.07 9.83
C GLU A 176 20.71 1.07 9.25
N VAL A 177 21.07 1.80 8.18
CA VAL A 177 20.10 2.64 7.45
C VAL A 177 18.99 1.79 6.85
N SER A 178 19.33 0.69 6.17
CA SER A 178 18.36 -0.27 5.62
C SER A 178 17.45 -0.84 6.70
N ALA A 179 18.01 -1.33 7.81
CA ALA A 179 17.24 -1.85 8.95
C ALA A 179 16.36 -0.76 9.59
N ALA A 180 16.85 0.47 9.69
CA ALA A 180 16.09 1.59 10.21
C ALA A 180 14.95 2.02 9.26
N ALA A 181 15.11 1.83 7.95
CA ALA A 181 14.10 2.16 6.95
C ALA A 181 12.90 1.20 7.02
N THR A 182 13.13 -0.10 7.22
CA THR A 182 12.07 -1.12 7.22
C THR A 182 11.41 -1.36 8.58
N ARG A 183 11.93 -0.77 9.67
CA ARG A 183 11.34 -0.96 11.01
C ARG A 183 9.96 -0.28 11.18
N SER A 184 9.06 -1.00 11.84
CA SER A 184 7.79 -0.47 12.37
C SER A 184 7.96 0.15 13.78
N ASN A 185 6.91 0.82 14.28
CA ASN A 185 6.83 1.28 15.67
C ASN A 185 5.99 0.28 16.49
N GLN A 186 6.65 -0.54 17.30
CA GLN A 186 6.02 -1.62 18.05
C GLN A 186 5.00 -1.15 19.09
N LEU A 187 5.14 0.07 19.64
CA LEU A 187 4.17 0.60 20.60
C LEU A 187 2.86 0.97 19.89
N VAL A 188 2.94 1.55 18.70
CA VAL A 188 1.76 1.81 17.85
C VAL A 188 1.14 0.51 17.37
N ASP A 189 1.97 -0.45 16.95
CA ASP A 189 1.47 -1.76 16.49
C ASP A 189 0.68 -2.44 17.61
N ARG A 190 1.24 -2.51 18.82
CA ARG A 190 0.58 -3.11 19.98
C ARG A 190 -0.70 -2.37 20.37
N GLU A 191 -0.69 -1.03 20.34
CA GLU A 191 -1.88 -0.23 20.65
C GLU A 191 -3.04 -0.56 19.71
N LEU A 192 -2.74 -0.89 18.45
CA LEU A 192 -3.72 -1.27 17.42
C LEU A 192 -3.94 -2.80 17.34
N GLY A 193 -3.44 -3.58 18.31
CA GLY A 193 -3.57 -5.04 18.35
C GLY A 193 -2.90 -5.74 17.17
N LEU A 194 -1.79 -5.18 16.68
CA LEU A 194 -1.00 -5.67 15.56
C LEU A 194 0.43 -6.03 15.97
N GLU A 195 1.05 -6.90 15.19
CA GLU A 195 2.48 -7.16 15.16
C GLU A 195 2.97 -7.11 13.71
N TYR A 196 4.06 -6.39 13.43
CA TYR A 196 4.70 -6.44 12.11
C TYR A 196 5.64 -7.64 12.02
N ARG A 197 5.47 -8.48 10.99
CA ARG A 197 6.40 -9.56 10.68
C ARG A 197 7.21 -9.21 9.43
N ALA A 198 8.50 -8.91 9.63
CA ALA A 198 9.42 -8.59 8.54
C ALA A 198 9.68 -9.79 7.61
N CYS A 199 10.05 -9.52 6.36
CA CYS A 199 10.49 -10.57 5.43
C CYS A 199 12.01 -10.81 5.55
N PRO A 200 12.46 -12.02 5.94
CA PRO A 200 13.87 -12.38 5.85
C PRO A 200 14.25 -12.68 4.40
N CYS A 201 15.48 -12.34 4.02
CA CYS A 201 15.99 -12.62 2.65
C CYS A 201 16.37 -14.08 2.41
N SER A 202 16.18 -14.95 3.39
CA SER A 202 16.44 -16.40 3.31
C SER A 202 15.23 -17.20 2.81
N LEU A 203 14.14 -16.53 2.41
CA LEU A 203 13.02 -17.21 1.76
C LEU A 203 13.34 -17.31 0.27
N ASP A 204 13.50 -18.53 -0.22
CA ASP A 204 13.66 -18.82 -1.63
C ASP A 204 12.38 -18.37 -2.36
N TRP A 205 12.48 -17.26 -3.11
CA TRP A 205 11.42 -16.80 -4.01
C TRP A 205 11.47 -17.72 -5.23
N GLU A 206 10.87 -18.90 -5.15
CA GLU A 206 10.63 -19.68 -6.36
C GLU A 206 9.69 -18.87 -7.26
N GLU A 207 10.23 -18.29 -8.32
CA GLU A 207 9.46 -17.75 -9.43
C GLU A 207 8.47 -18.82 -9.89
N GLU A 208 7.18 -18.49 -9.97
CA GLU A 208 6.18 -19.39 -10.57
C GLU A 208 6.72 -19.92 -11.91
N PRO A 209 6.81 -21.24 -12.13
CA PRO A 209 7.23 -21.75 -13.42
C PRO A 209 6.20 -21.28 -14.45
N ALA A 210 6.66 -20.48 -15.42
CA ALA A 210 5.88 -20.03 -16.55
C ALA A 210 5.10 -21.21 -17.13
N LEU A 211 3.77 -21.12 -17.08
CA LEU A 211 2.84 -22.08 -17.67
C LEU A 211 3.29 -22.41 -19.09
N THR A 212 3.94 -23.57 -19.23
CA THR A 212 4.38 -24.08 -20.52
C THR A 212 3.12 -24.63 -21.17
N THR A 213 2.57 -23.88 -22.13
CA THR A 213 1.50 -24.37 -23.01
C THR A 213 2.00 -25.58 -23.77
N ALA A 214 1.56 -26.78 -23.37
CA ALA A 214 1.73 -27.99 -24.16
C ALA A 214 0.71 -27.97 -25.31
N ALA A 215 1.22 -28.15 -26.52
CA ALA A 215 0.48 -28.31 -27.77
C ALA A 215 -0.10 -29.72 -27.91
#